data_AF-A0A556MMC8-F1
#
_entry.id   AF-A0A556MMC8-F1
#
_cell.length_a   1.000
_cell.length_b   1.000
_cell.length_c   1.000
_cell.angle_alpha   90.00
_cell.angle_beta   90.00
_cell.angle_gamma   90.00
#
_symmetry.space_group_name_H-M   'P 1'
#
loop_
_entity.id
_entity.type
_entity.pdbx_description
1 polymer ?
#
loop_
_entity_poly.entity_id
_entity_poly.type
_entity_poly.pdbx_seq_one_letter_code
_entity_poly.pdbx_strand_id
1 'polypeptide(L)'
;MNSQEGLSIDLHTKSPITTGSYKNGGANGFFTISYFPPDYTLQSFKDYDSDETGTLPSEIIITSFSHTHVEGTFTAVLFNSDSNKTLQVIDGKFSADLIQIP
;
A
#
# COMPACT_ATOMS: atom_id res chain seq x y z
N MET A 1 11.42 -3.07 23.06
CA MET A 1 11.41 -2.79 21.62
C MET A 1 10.00 -2.36 21.30
N ASN A 2 9.81 -1.13 20.82
CA ASN A 2 8.47 -0.64 20.49
C ASN A 2 8.09 -1.27 19.16
N SER A 3 7.02 -2.05 19.14
CA SER A 3 6.42 -2.46 17.89
C SER A 3 5.76 -1.23 17.26
N GLN A 4 5.89 -1.08 15.95
CA GLN A 4 5.27 0.03 15.23
C GLN A 4 4.50 -0.56 14.05
N GLU A 5 3.19 -0.44 14.13
CA GLU A 5 2.32 -0.63 12.98
C GLU A 5 2.61 0.48 11.95
N GLY A 6 2.57 0.13 10.68
CA GLY A 6 2.92 1.03 9.59
C GLY A 6 2.26 0.63 8.28
N LEU A 7 2.14 1.61 7.38
CA LEU A 7 1.62 1.42 6.04
C LEU A 7 2.48 2.25 5.08
N SER A 8 3.01 1.61 4.04
CA SER A 8 3.59 2.28 2.88
C SER A 8 2.71 2.01 1.67
N ILE A 9 2.45 3.05 0.89
CA ILE A 9 1.74 2.94 -0.39
C ILE A 9 2.55 3.72 -1.41
N ASP A 10 3.16 2.99 -2.34
CA ASP A 10 3.89 3.56 -3.46
C ASP A 10 3.03 3.46 -4.72
N LEU A 11 2.60 4.59 -5.28
CA LEU A 11 1.72 4.64 -6.46
C LEU A 11 2.49 5.24 -7.65
N HIS A 12 2.88 4.41 -8.62
CA HIS A 12 3.48 4.87 -9.87
C HIS A 12 2.43 4.89 -10.97
N THR A 13 2.19 6.05 -11.57
CA THR A 13 1.19 6.21 -12.62
C THR A 13 1.79 6.87 -13.85
N LYS A 14 1.24 6.56 -15.04
CA LYS A 14 1.62 7.24 -16.31
C LYS A 14 0.82 8.52 -16.55
N SER A 15 -0.04 8.90 -15.62
CA SER A 15 -0.95 10.04 -15.68
C SER A 15 -1.10 10.63 -14.28
N PRO A 16 -1.44 11.91 -14.11
CA PRO A 16 -1.54 12.52 -12.79
C PRO A 16 -2.43 11.72 -11.84
N ILE A 17 -2.00 11.59 -10.58
CA ILE A 17 -2.81 10.98 -9.53
C ILE A 17 -4.00 11.91 -9.23
N THR A 18 -5.20 11.34 -9.28
CA THR A 18 -6.47 11.97 -8.88
C THR A 18 -7.20 11.11 -7.85
N THR A 19 -8.34 11.58 -7.35
CA THR A 19 -9.30 10.70 -6.69
C THR A 19 -9.79 9.61 -7.68
N GLY A 20 -10.11 8.43 -7.16
CA GLY A 20 -10.56 7.29 -7.97
C GLY A 20 -9.91 5.96 -7.59
N SER A 21 -10.26 4.91 -8.32
CA SER A 21 -9.76 3.54 -8.14
C SER A 21 -8.51 3.27 -8.98
N TYR A 22 -7.51 2.67 -8.33
CA TYR A 22 -6.27 2.17 -8.92
C TYR A 22 -6.17 0.68 -8.63
N LYS A 23 -6.09 -0.14 -9.69
CA LYS A 23 -6.08 -1.60 -9.57
C LYS A 23 -4.77 -2.17 -10.10
N ASN A 24 -4.19 -3.07 -9.33
CA ASN A 24 -3.10 -3.90 -9.81
C ASN A 24 -3.72 -5.07 -10.60
N GLY A 25 -3.38 -5.17 -11.89
CA GLY A 25 -4.09 -6.04 -12.83
C GLY A 25 -4.13 -5.58 -14.29
N GLY A 26 -3.35 -4.53 -14.65
CA GLY A 26 -3.11 -4.14 -16.04
C GLY A 26 -3.95 -2.96 -16.53
N ALA A 27 -3.35 -1.77 -16.43
CA ALA A 27 -3.45 -0.65 -17.40
C ALA A 27 -2.71 0.59 -16.87
N ASN A 28 -2.73 0.83 -15.56
CA ASN A 28 -2.34 2.10 -14.96
C ASN A 28 -1.30 1.94 -13.86
N GLY A 29 -0.10 1.54 -14.27
CA GLY A 29 1.09 1.73 -13.46
C GLY A 29 1.21 0.80 -12.24
N PHE A 30 2.44 0.61 -11.84
CA PHE A 30 2.81 -0.29 -10.76
C PHE A 30 2.50 0.42 -9.44
N PHE A 31 1.92 -0.28 -8.47
CA PHE A 31 1.85 0.23 -7.11
C PHE A 31 2.07 -0.89 -6.11
N THR A 32 2.63 -0.50 -4.97
CA THR A 32 3.12 -1.39 -3.92
C THR A 32 2.45 -0.99 -2.62
N ILE A 33 1.83 -1.96 -1.92
CA ILE A 33 1.23 -1.76 -0.60
C ILE A 33 2.02 -2.61 0.39
N SER A 34 2.78 -1.96 1.27
CA SER A 34 3.50 -2.62 2.35
C SER A 34 2.80 -2.36 3.68
N TYR A 35 2.40 -3.41 4.39
CA TYR A 35 1.75 -3.32 5.70
C TYR A 35 2.62 -3.97 6.79
N PHE A 36 2.87 -3.21 7.85
CA PHE A 36 3.64 -3.62 9.02
C PHE A 36 2.66 -3.89 10.17
N PRO A 37 2.43 -5.16 10.57
CA PRO A 37 1.47 -5.47 11.62
C PRO A 37 1.93 -4.97 13.00
N PRO A 38 1.02 -4.79 13.97
CA PRO A 38 1.29 -4.18 15.27
C PRO A 38 2.31 -4.91 16.17
N ASP A 39 2.72 -6.14 15.82
CA ASP A 39 3.74 -6.92 16.54
C ASP A 39 5.09 -6.98 15.79
N TYR A 40 5.32 -6.05 14.86
CA TYR A 40 6.52 -5.99 14.03
C TYR A 40 7.77 -5.51 14.78
N THR A 41 8.89 -6.23 14.64
CA THR A 41 10.23 -5.81 15.10
C THR A 41 11.15 -5.59 13.90
N LEU A 42 11.70 -4.37 13.78
CA LEU A 42 12.58 -3.86 12.70
C LEU A 42 13.90 -4.61 12.47
N GLN A 43 14.10 -5.80 13.06
CA GLN A 43 15.33 -6.59 12.92
C GLN A 43 15.28 -7.66 11.81
N SER A 44 14.14 -7.84 11.15
CA SER A 44 13.97 -8.76 10.02
C SER A 44 12.84 -8.24 9.14
N PHE A 45 13.04 -8.19 7.81
CA PHE A 45 12.12 -7.70 6.76
C PHE A 45 10.76 -8.44 6.72
N LYS A 46 9.96 -8.40 7.79
CA LYS A 46 8.67 -9.10 7.91
C LYS A 46 7.49 -8.24 7.44
N ASP A 47 7.61 -7.67 6.27
CA ASP A 47 6.58 -6.80 5.71
C ASP A 47 5.61 -7.67 4.91
N TYR A 48 4.32 -7.32 4.92
CA TYR A 48 3.35 -7.90 4.00
C TYR A 48 3.28 -6.99 2.78
N ASP A 49 3.62 -7.51 1.60
CA ASP A 49 3.70 -6.70 0.38
C ASP A 49 2.79 -7.22 -0.73
N SER A 50 2.32 -6.33 -1.60
CA SER A 50 1.61 -6.70 -2.82
C SER A 50 2.61 -6.97 -3.95
N ASP A 51 2.30 -7.92 -4.83
CA ASP A 51 3.16 -8.23 -5.97
C ASP A 51 3.03 -7.18 -7.08
N GLU A 52 4.13 -6.48 -7.38
CA GLU A 52 4.25 -5.50 -8.48
C GLU A 52 3.95 -6.11 -9.86
N THR A 53 4.11 -7.42 -10.03
CA THR A 53 3.83 -8.10 -11.31
C THR A 53 2.34 -8.38 -11.52
N GLY A 54 1.50 -8.08 -10.52
CA GLY A 54 0.04 -8.16 -10.60
C GLY A 54 -0.52 -9.57 -10.37
N THR A 55 0.26 -10.51 -9.84
CA THR A 55 -0.23 -11.86 -9.52
C THR A 55 -1.16 -11.85 -8.30
N LEU A 56 -0.94 -10.93 -7.36
CA LEU A 56 -1.79 -10.74 -6.20
C LEU A 56 -2.72 -9.54 -6.43
N PRO A 57 -4.06 -9.73 -6.35
CA PRO A 57 -4.99 -8.65 -6.61
C PRO A 57 -4.89 -7.60 -5.51
N SER A 58 -4.79 -6.34 -5.94
CA SER A 58 -4.90 -5.18 -5.06
C SER A 58 -5.64 -4.02 -5.72
N GLU A 59 -6.33 -3.24 -4.90
CA GLU A 59 -7.04 -2.02 -5.27
C GLU A 59 -6.80 -0.95 -4.21
N ILE A 60 -6.53 0.28 -4.66
CA ILE A 60 -6.52 1.49 -3.86
C ILE A 60 -7.64 2.39 -4.37
N ILE A 61 -8.41 2.97 -3.46
CA ILE A 61 -9.41 3.99 -3.76
C ILE A 61 -8.99 5.27 -3.05
N ILE A 62 -8.54 6.25 -3.82
CA ILE A 62 -8.24 7.59 -3.29
C ILE A 62 -9.56 8.36 -3.18
N THR A 63 -9.99 8.66 -1.96
CA THR A 63 -11.23 9.37 -1.66
C THR A 63 -11.02 10.88 -1.54
N SER A 64 -9.82 11.30 -1.15
CA SER A 64 -9.43 12.69 -0.96
C SER A 64 -7.97 12.88 -1.38
N PHE A 65 -7.70 13.89 -2.19
CA PHE A 65 -6.35 14.20 -2.65
C PHE A 65 -6.14 15.71 -2.75
N SER A 66 -5.05 16.19 -2.17
CA SER A 66 -4.63 17.58 -2.18
C SER A 66 -3.11 17.66 -2.35
N HIS A 67 -2.56 18.87 -2.42
CA HIS A 67 -1.11 19.09 -2.51
C HIS A 67 -0.32 18.65 -1.27
N THR A 68 -0.98 18.46 -0.13
CA THR A 68 -0.33 18.16 1.16
C THR A 68 -0.88 16.92 1.84
N HIS A 69 -1.94 16.31 1.33
CA HIS A 69 -2.65 15.24 2.02
C HIS A 69 -3.35 14.30 1.05
N VAL A 70 -3.35 13.01 1.36
CA VAL A 70 -4.06 11.95 0.64
C VAL A 70 -4.78 11.02 1.62
N GLU A 71 -6.01 10.64 1.27
CA GLU A 71 -6.83 9.70 2.02
C GLU A 71 -7.44 8.66 1.08
N GLY A 72 -7.68 7.47 1.61
CA GLY A 72 -8.35 6.45 0.85
C GLY A 72 -8.54 5.14 1.58
N THR A 73 -8.99 4.16 0.80
CA THR A 73 -9.07 2.77 1.22
C THR A 73 -8.24 1.88 0.32
N PHE A 74 -7.89 0.70 0.81
CA PHE A 74 -7.24 -0.32 0.01
C PHE A 74 -7.80 -1.70 0.34
N THR A 75 -7.80 -2.57 -0.67
CA THR A 75 -8.06 -4.01 -0.54
C THR A 75 -6.93 -4.73 -1.24
N ALA A 76 -6.28 -5.68 -0.57
CA ALA A 76 -5.13 -6.37 -1.12
C ALA A 76 -5.00 -7.79 -0.59
N VAL A 77 -4.47 -8.67 -1.42
CA VAL A 77 -3.80 -9.89 -0.96
C VAL A 77 -2.31 -9.56 -0.86
N LEU A 78 -1.78 -9.57 0.36
CA LEU A 78 -0.39 -9.29 0.64
C LEU A 78 0.35 -10.60 0.91
N PHE A 79 1.63 -10.66 0.57
CA PHE A 79 2.49 -11.82 0.75
C PHE A 79 3.66 -11.50 1.67
N ASN A 80 3.97 -12.45 2.55
CA ASN A 80 5.14 -12.42 3.40
C ASN A 80 6.12 -13.51 2.90
N SER A 81 7.23 -13.08 2.30
CA SER A 81 8.23 -13.97 1.68
C SER A 81 8.90 -14.92 2.67
N ASP A 82 9.06 -14.50 3.90
CA ASP A 82 9.77 -15.27 4.92
C ASP A 82 8.94 -16.46 5.42
N SER A 83 7.65 -16.23 5.62
CA SER A 83 6.72 -17.24 6.14
C SER A 83 5.95 -17.97 5.04
N ASN A 84 6.08 -17.51 3.78
CA ASN A 84 5.30 -17.98 2.64
C ASN A 84 3.78 -17.95 2.91
N LYS A 85 3.32 -16.89 3.61
CA LYS A 85 1.92 -16.69 3.98
C LYS A 85 1.35 -15.50 3.25
N THR A 86 0.04 -15.55 3.02
CA THR A 86 -0.73 -14.42 2.52
C THR A 86 -1.61 -13.84 3.61
N LEU A 87 -1.78 -12.52 3.60
CA LEU A 87 -2.75 -11.79 4.40
C LEU A 87 -3.74 -11.11 3.46
N GLN A 88 -5.04 -11.30 3.71
CA GLN A 88 -6.06 -10.54 3.02
C GLN A 88 -6.46 -9.34 3.87
N VAL A 89 -6.33 -8.15 3.29
CA VAL A 89 -6.82 -6.90 3.87
C VAL A 89 -8.00 -6.43 3.04
N ILE A 90 -9.13 -6.19 3.69
CA ILE A 90 -10.35 -5.70 3.07
C ILE A 90 -10.72 -4.40 3.77
N ASP A 91 -11.02 -3.36 2.99
CA ASP A 91 -11.38 -2.03 3.49
C ASP A 91 -10.34 -1.44 4.47
N GLY A 92 -9.05 -1.70 4.20
CA GLY A 92 -7.95 -1.03 4.90
C GLY A 92 -8.01 0.46 4.61
N LYS A 93 -7.71 1.30 5.61
CA LYS A 93 -7.82 2.76 5.48
C LYS A 93 -6.45 3.41 5.60
N PHE A 94 -6.24 4.48 4.86
CA PHE A 94 -5.03 5.28 4.97
C PHE A 94 -5.35 6.77 4.91
N SER A 95 -4.53 7.54 5.63
CA SER A 95 -4.53 8.99 5.64
C SER A 95 -3.09 9.40 5.88
N ALA A 96 -2.51 10.13 4.94
CA ALA A 96 -1.09 10.46 4.95
C ALA A 96 -0.87 11.88 4.44
N ASP A 97 0.00 12.61 5.14
CA ASP A 97 0.50 13.89 4.67
C ASP A 97 1.58 13.66 3.61
N LEU A 98 1.48 14.40 2.50
CA LEU A 98 2.46 14.35 1.42
C LEU A 98 3.66 15.21 1.81
N ILE A 99 4.83 14.60 1.92
CA ILE A 99 6.08 15.32 2.14
C ILE A 99 6.55 15.89 0.81
N GLN A 100 6.54 17.22 0.69
CA GLN A 100 7.19 17.89 -0.44
C GLN A 100 8.70 17.81 -0.25
N ILE A 101 9.38 17.12 -1.17
CA ILE A 101 10.83 17.16 -1.27
C ILE A 101 11.20 18.43 -2.06
N PRO A 102 12.03 19.32 -1.50
CA PRO A 102 12.41 20.59 -2.14
C PRO A 102 13.23 20.42 -3.43
#